data_AF-A0A917X5A8-F1
#
_entry.id   AF-A0A917X5A8-F1
#
_cell.length_a   1.000
_cell.length_b   1.000
_cell.length_c   1.000
_cell.angle_alpha   90.00
_cell.angle_beta   90.00
_cell.angle_gamma   90.00
#
_symmetry.space_group_name_H-M   'P 1'
#
loop_
_entity.id
_entity.type
_entity.pdbx_description
1 polymer ?
#
loop_
_entity_poly.entity_id
_entity_poly.type
_entity_poly.pdbx_seq_one_letter_code
_entity_poly.pdbx_strand_id
1 'polypeptide(L)' 'MRGAGARRWHGGGMELHCDTCARLRVFEKPACTDHPRSSCPDWACTACGAAIVVAPVILLMDRRPRVLLRRAA' A
#
# COMPACT_ATOMS: atom_id res chain seq x y z
N MET A 1 -17.39 -3.08 -22.56
CA MET A 1 -17.29 -3.63 -21.19
C MET A 1 -16.34 -4.82 -21.22
N ARG A 2 -15.01 -4.59 -21.18
CA ARG A 2 -14.00 -5.63 -21.46
C ARG A 2 -13.61 -6.38 -20.19
N GLY A 3 -14.08 -7.62 -20.10
CA GLY A 3 -13.31 -8.82 -19.71
C GLY A 3 -12.52 -8.77 -18.42
N ALA A 4 -13.16 -9.18 -17.33
CA ALA A 4 -12.47 -9.67 -16.13
C ALA A 4 -11.76 -11.00 -16.48
N GLY A 5 -10.56 -10.91 -17.07
CA GLY A 5 -9.68 -12.04 -17.28
C GLY A 5 -9.14 -12.54 -15.94
N ALA A 6 -9.91 -13.41 -15.28
CA ALA A 6 -9.51 -14.17 -14.11
C ALA A 6 -8.41 -15.16 -14.52
N ARG A 7 -7.16 -14.69 -14.55
CA ARG A 7 -6.00 -15.57 -14.76
C ARG A 7 -5.47 -15.94 -13.38
N ARG A 8 -5.37 -17.25 -13.16
CA ARG A 8 -5.15 -17.98 -11.92
C ARG A 8 -4.05 -17.33 -11.06
N TRP A 9 -4.40 -16.87 -9.85
CA TRP A 9 -3.46 -16.25 -8.90
C TRP A 9 -2.78 -17.34 -8.08
N HIS A 10 -1.48 -17.52 -8.27
CA HIS A 10 -0.65 -18.40 -7.43
C HIS A 10 -0.11 -17.58 -6.24
N GLY A 11 -0.28 -18.13 -5.04
CA GLY A 11 -0.32 -17.43 -3.77
C GLY A 11 0.89 -16.55 -3.42
N GLY A 12 0.59 -15.38 -2.86
CA GLY A 12 1.57 -14.42 -2.35
C GLY A 12 1.05 -12.99 -2.12
N GLY A 13 -0.21 -12.70 -2.48
CA GLY A 13 -0.81 -11.37 -2.35
C GLY A 13 -1.89 -11.27 -1.27
N MET A 14 -2.26 -10.05 -0.90
CA MET A 14 -3.31 -9.73 0.08
C MET A 14 -4.62 -9.33 -0.61
N GLU A 15 -5.78 -9.73 -0.08
CA GLU A 15 -7.09 -9.30 -0.61
C GLU A 15 -7.53 -7.97 0.01
N LEU A 16 -7.68 -6.93 -0.83
CA LEU A 16 -8.03 -5.56 -0.42
C LEU A 16 -9.06 -4.94 -1.39
N HIS A 17 -9.81 -3.94 -0.93
CA HIS A 17 -10.72 -3.20 -1.82
C HIS A 17 -9.92 -2.28 -2.74
N CYS A 18 -10.20 -2.36 -4.04
CA CYS A 18 -9.62 -1.47 -5.03
C CYS A 18 -10.68 -0.47 -5.50
N ASP A 19 -10.47 0.83 -5.24
CA ASP A 19 -11.42 1.88 -5.63
C ASP A 19 -11.57 2.01 -7.15
N THR A 20 -10.49 1.81 -7.91
CA THR A 20 -10.51 1.86 -9.38
C THR A 20 -11.34 0.71 -9.99
N CYS A 21 -11.30 -0.47 -9.37
CA CYS A 21 -12.09 -1.62 -9.81
C CYS A 21 -13.47 -1.69 -9.12
N ALA A 22 -13.69 -0.93 -8.05
CA ALA A 22 -14.84 -0.98 -7.15
C ALA A 22 -15.15 -2.39 -6.60
N ARG A 23 -14.12 -3.17 -6.27
CA ARG A 23 -14.26 -4.55 -5.77
C ARG A 23 -13.03 -5.02 -5.01
N LEU A 24 -13.19 -6.10 -4.25
CA LEU A 24 -12.07 -6.84 -3.67
C LEU A 24 -11.18 -7.42 -4.78
N ARG A 25 -9.87 -7.23 -4.62
CA ARG A 25 -8.81 -7.69 -5.52
C ARG A 25 -7.61 -8.17 -4.72
N VAL A 26 -6.79 -9.01 -5.35
CA VAL A 26 -5.47 -9.36 -4.84
C VAL A 26 -4.52 -8.21 -5.14
N PHE A 27 -3.72 -7.86 -4.15
CA PHE A 27 -2.65 -6.88 -4.27
C PHE A 27 -1.30 -7.56 -4.04
N GLU A 28 -0.31 -7.15 -4.82
CA GLU A 28 1.08 -7.60 -4.68
C GLU A 28 1.96 -6.46 -4.18
N LYS A 29 3.07 -6.83 -3.53
CA LYS A 29 4.06 -5.87 -3.06
C LYS A 29 5.10 -5.64 -4.16
N PRO A 30 5.14 -4.45 -4.78
CA PRO A 30 6.09 -4.20 -5.87
C PRO A 30 7.54 -4.21 -5.34
N ALA A 31 8.50 -4.32 -6.25
CA ALA A 31 9.90 -4.24 -5.91
C ALA A 31 10.26 -2.78 -5.59
N CYS A 32 10.60 -2.53 -4.34
CA CYS A 32 10.93 -1.18 -3.88
C CYS A 32 12.42 -0.93 -4.15
N THR A 33 12.74 0.08 -4.96
CA THR A 33 14.11 0.34 -5.43
C THR A 33 14.95 1.09 -4.39
N ASP A 34 14.32 1.97 -3.60
CA ASP A 34 15.03 2.90 -2.71
C ASP A 34 15.13 2.44 -1.25
N HIS A 35 14.54 1.29 -0.90
CA HIS A 35 14.51 0.81 0.49
C HIS A 35 14.28 -0.69 0.59
N PRO A 36 14.63 -1.31 1.73
CA PRO A 36 14.40 -2.73 1.96
C PRO A 36 12.92 -3.10 1.79
N ARG A 37 12.67 -4.24 1.13
CA ARG A 37 11.32 -4.74 0.82
C ARG A 37 10.43 -4.92 2.07
N SER A 38 11.00 -5.05 3.27
CA SER A 38 10.27 -5.09 4.54
C SER A 38 9.69 -3.73 4.96
N SER A 39 10.31 -2.63 4.57
CA SER A 39 9.93 -1.27 4.98
C SER A 39 8.95 -0.58 4.03
N CYS A 40 8.67 -1.21 2.90
CA CYS A 40 7.84 -0.68 1.84
C CYS A 40 6.36 -0.92 2.17
N PRO A 41 5.53 0.12 2.38
CA PRO A 41 4.14 -0.06 2.80
C PRO A 41 3.17 -0.15 1.61
N ASP A 42 3.64 -0.02 0.37
CA ASP A 42 2.79 -0.04 -0.82
C ASP A 42 2.44 -1.44 -1.32
N TRP A 43 1.27 -1.48 -1.93
CA TRP A 43 0.62 -2.65 -2.49
C TRP A 43 -0.07 -2.23 -3.78
N ALA A 44 0.13 -3.00 -4.86
CA ALA A 44 -0.44 -2.72 -6.17
C ALA A 44 -1.51 -3.75 -6.54
N CYS A 45 -2.68 -3.27 -7.00
CA CYS A 45 -3.76 -4.12 -7.48
C CYS A 45 -3.28 -4.90 -8.70
N THR A 46 -3.28 -6.23 -8.62
CA THR A 46 -2.76 -7.07 -9.71
C THR A 46 -3.60 -7.00 -11.00
N ALA A 47 -4.78 -6.38 -10.95
CA ALA A 47 -5.69 -6.25 -12.08
C ALA A 47 -5.58 -4.93 -12.85
N CYS A 48 -5.40 -3.80 -12.15
CA CYS A 48 -5.39 -2.47 -12.76
C CYS A 48 -4.12 -1.67 -12.48
N GLY A 49 -3.25 -2.15 -11.58
CA GLY A 49 -2.02 -1.46 -11.19
C GLY A 49 -2.20 -0.32 -10.18
N ALA A 50 -3.42 -0.04 -9.73
CA ALA A 50 -3.66 0.99 -8.71
C ALA A 50 -2.92 0.65 -7.40
N ALA A 51 -2.16 1.60 -6.87
CA ALA A 51 -1.38 1.44 -5.65
C ALA A 51 -2.12 1.97 -4.42
N ILE A 52 -2.06 1.23 -3.32
CA ILE A 52 -2.54 1.64 -2.00
C ILE A 52 -1.42 1.46 -0.98
N VAL A 53 -1.42 2.30 0.06
CA VAL A 53 -0.45 2.24 1.15
C VAL A 53 -1.10 1.59 2.37
N VAL A 54 -0.59 0.45 2.78
CA VAL A 54 -1.00 -0.26 3.99
C VAL A 54 0.10 -0.13 5.03
N ALA A 55 -0.03 0.83 5.92
CA ALA A 55 0.91 1.07 7.01
C ALA A 55 0.37 0.51 8.34
N PRO A 56 1.21 -0.12 9.19
CA PRO A 56 0.82 -0.51 10.54
C PRO A 56 0.42 0.72 11.36
N VAL A 57 -0.60 0.56 12.22
CA VAL A 57 -1.20 1.66 13.00
C VAL A 57 -0.17 2.42 13.82
N ILE A 58 0.88 1.76 14.32
CA ILE A 58 1.96 2.39 15.09
C ILE A 58 2.68 3.51 14.32
N LEU A 59 2.78 3.44 13.00
CA LEU A 59 3.39 4.49 12.17
C LEU A 59 2.47 5.70 12.01
N LEU A 60 1.15 5.48 12.04
CA LEU A 60 0.16 6.55 11.96
C LEU A 60 -0.01 7.30 13.29
N MET A 61 0.38 6.68 14.41
CA MET A 61 0.30 7.28 15.74
C MET A 61 1.49 8.18 16.08
N ASP A 62 2.61 8.09 15.32
CA ASP A 62 3.72 9.05 15.44
C ASP A 62 3.42 10.39 14.72
N ARG A 63 2.18 10.89 14.80
CA ARG A 63 1.89 12.30 14.52
C ARG A 63 2.26 13.18 15.71
N ARG A 64 3.43 12.97 16.32
CA ARG A 64 3.92 13.96 17.29
C ARG A 64 4.08 15.27 16.53
N PRO A 65 3.36 16.35 16.88
CA PRO A 65 3.73 17.64 16.36
C PRO A 65 5.17 17.86 16.79
N ARG A 66 6.08 18.02 15.82
CA ARG A 66 7.38 18.62 16.09
C ARG A 66 7.09 20.06 16.47
N VAL A 67 6.63 20.28 17.70
CA VAL A 67 6.69 21.58 18.34
C VAL A 67 8.18 21.85 18.38
N LEU A 68 8.65 22.62 17.40
CA LEU A 68 9.98 23.20 17.41
C LEU A 68 10.05 23.94 18.74
N LEU A 69 10.72 23.34 19.72
CA LEU A 69 11.05 23.99 20.96
C LEU A 69 11.96 25.15 20.57
N ARG A 70 11.36 26.31 20.32
CA ARG A 70 12.09 27.56 20.16
C ARG A 70 12.83 27.75 21.48
N ARG A 71 14.14 27.52 21.48
CA ARG A 71 15.02 27.95 22.56
C ARG A 71 14.88 29.47 22.67
N ALA A 72 14.29 29.93 23.77
CA ALA A 72 14.43 31.32 24.17
C ALA A 72 15.87 31.54 24.62
N ALA A 73 16.51 32.56 24.04
CA ALA A 73 17.83 33.04 24.42
C ALA A 73 17.75 33.88 25.70
#